data_AF-A0A935NWK6-F1
#
_entry.id   AF-A0A935NWK6-F1
#
_cell.length_a   1.000
_cell.length_b   1.000
_cell.length_c   1.000
_cell.angle_alpha   90.00
_cell.angle_beta   90.00
_cell.angle_gamma   90.00
#
_symmetry.space_group_name_H-M   'P 1'
#
loop_
_entity.id
_entity.type
_entity.pdbx_description
1 polymer ?
#
loop_
_entity_poly.entity_id
_entity_poly.type
_entity_poly.pdbx_seq_one_letter_code
_entity_poly.pdbx_strand_id
1 'polypeptide(L)'
;MTEQASYQQYLERWEKDVGPAEVGAFAKFSGRLIKKLSAEEFDPVIREYEALAQRYFDSVERGDTVNDVVVRLLRERAANLLLAAPV
;
A
#
# COMPACT_ATOMS: atom_id res chain seq x y z
N MET A 1 9.44 7.62 12.82
CA MET A 1 9.64 8.58 11.71
C MET A 1 8.58 9.66 11.83
N THR A 2 8.92 10.94 11.68
CA THR A 2 7.91 12.02 11.60
C THR A 2 7.27 12.04 10.21
N GLU A 3 5.99 12.39 10.11
CA GLU A 3 5.21 12.40 8.86
C GLU A 3 5.90 13.23 7.76
N GLN A 4 6.48 14.38 8.13
CA GLN A 4 7.23 15.24 7.22
C GLN A 4 8.47 14.56 6.62
N ALA A 5 9.21 13.78 7.42
CA ALA A 5 10.39 13.07 6.93
C ALA A 5 10.01 11.95 5.94
N SER A 6 8.88 11.26 6.18
CA SER A 6 8.36 10.22 5.28
C SER A 6 7.92 10.81 3.93
N TYR A 7 7.20 11.93 3.95
CA TYR A 7 6.77 12.62 2.74
C TYR A 7 7.94 13.16 1.91
N GLN A 8 8.98 13.70 2.57
CA GLN A 8 10.18 14.16 1.87
C GLN A 8 10.88 13.02 1.12
N GLN A 9 11.03 11.85 1.75
CA GLN A 9 11.60 10.68 1.08
C GLN A 9 10.73 10.21 -0.09
N TYR A 10 9.40 10.36 0.00
CA TYR A 10 8.50 10.09 -1.12
C TYR A 10 8.77 11.03 -2.30
N LEU A 11 8.93 12.33 -2.05
CA LEU A 11 9.25 13.31 -3.10
C LEU A 11 10.61 13.02 -3.74
N GLU A 12 11.61 12.61 -2.95
CA GLU A 12 12.92 12.20 -3.47
C GLU A 12 12.83 10.97 -4.38
N ARG A 13 12.04 9.95 -3.99
CA ARG A 13 11.77 8.78 -4.84
C ARG A 13 11.05 9.18 -6.13
N TRP A 14 10.06 10.06 -6.03
CA TRP A 14 9.36 10.57 -7.20
C TRP A 14 10.31 11.27 -8.16
N GLU A 15 11.14 12.18 -7.66
CA GLU A 15 12.08 12.93 -8.50
C GLU A 15 13.10 11.99 -9.16
N LYS A 16 13.59 10.99 -8.43
CA LYS A 16 14.55 10.01 -8.94
C LYS A 16 13.96 9.11 -10.04
N ASP A 17 12.76 8.57 -9.81
CA ASP A 17 12.21 7.49 -10.64
C ASP A 17 11.24 7.99 -11.72
N VAL A 18 10.61 9.15 -11.50
CA VAL A 18 9.62 9.75 -12.40
C VAL A 18 10.10 11.08 -12.97
N GLY A 19 10.79 11.88 -12.16
CA GLY A 19 11.26 13.22 -12.53
C GLY A 19 10.31 14.35 -12.12
N PRO A 20 10.56 15.57 -12.63
CA PRO A 20 9.86 16.77 -12.19
C PRO A 20 8.39 16.73 -12.60
N ALA A 21 7.51 16.86 -11.61
CA ALA A 21 6.07 16.94 -11.81
C ALA A 21 5.40 17.71 -10.66
N GLU A 22 4.30 18.39 -10.95
CA GLU A 22 3.51 19.08 -9.93
C GLU A 22 2.68 18.09 -9.10
N VAL A 23 2.32 18.46 -7.88
CA VAL A 23 1.38 17.68 -7.07
C VAL A 23 0.06 17.58 -7.81
N GLY A 24 -0.49 16.37 -7.88
CA GLY A 24 -1.69 16.05 -8.66
C GLY A 24 -1.43 15.63 -10.10
N ALA A 25 -0.21 15.81 -10.62
CA ALA A 25 0.14 15.32 -11.94
C ALA A 25 0.18 13.79 -11.98
N PHE A 26 -0.10 13.23 -13.15
CA PHE A 26 -0.06 11.79 -13.39
C PHE A 26 1.19 11.39 -14.14
N ALA A 27 1.74 10.23 -13.79
CA ALA A 27 2.88 9.64 -14.46
C ALA A 27 2.74 8.12 -14.54
N LYS A 28 3.52 7.49 -15.42
CA LYS A 28 3.55 6.04 -15.54
C LYS A 28 4.71 5.47 -14.72
N PHE A 29 4.41 4.57 -13.80
CA PHE A 29 5.39 3.85 -12.98
C PHE A 29 5.01 2.38 -12.85
N SER A 30 5.95 1.47 -13.10
CA SER A 30 5.72 0.02 -13.05
C SER A 30 4.48 -0.44 -13.84
N GLY A 31 4.27 0.14 -15.03
CA GLY A 31 3.13 -0.19 -15.90
C GLY A 31 1.78 0.39 -15.46
N ARG A 32 1.72 1.12 -14.34
CA ARG A 32 0.50 1.74 -13.81
C ARG A 32 0.55 3.26 -13.94
N LEU A 33 -0.63 3.87 -14.07
CA LEU A 33 -0.78 5.32 -13.96
C LEU A 33 -0.87 5.67 -12.48
N ILE A 34 0.04 6.51 -12.00
CA ILE A 34 0.11 6.96 -10.60
C ILE A 34 -0.01 8.48 -10.54
N LYS A 35 -0.57 9.00 -9.45
CA LYS A 35 -0.71 10.43 -9.17
C LYS A 35 0.38 10.87 -8.19
N LYS A 36 0.99 12.04 -8.41
CA LYS A 36 1.84 12.68 -7.40
C LYS A 36 0.95 13.16 -6.26
N LEU A 37 1.12 12.58 -5.08
CA LEU A 37 0.26 12.83 -3.92
C LEU A 37 0.66 14.14 -3.23
N SER A 38 -0.33 14.83 -2.67
CA SER A 38 -0.07 15.86 -1.68
C SER A 38 0.34 15.23 -0.34
N ALA A 39 0.83 16.04 0.60
CA ALA A 39 1.16 15.56 1.94
C ALA A 39 -0.06 14.96 2.67
N GLU A 40 -1.23 15.57 2.49
CA GLU A 40 -2.50 15.12 3.08
C GLU A 40 -2.98 13.79 2.48
N GLU A 41 -2.79 13.61 1.16
CA GLU A 41 -3.14 12.36 0.48
C GLU A 41 -2.13 11.23 0.75
N PHE A 42 -0.88 11.58 1.01
CA PHE A 42 0.21 10.63 1.23
C PHE A 42 0.06 9.85 2.53
N ASP A 43 -0.25 10.54 3.64
CA ASP A 43 -0.30 9.93 4.97
C ASP A 43 -1.24 8.71 5.09
N PRO A 44 -2.53 8.79 4.68
CA PRO A 44 -3.40 7.62 4.74
C PRO A 44 -2.93 6.48 3.82
N VAL A 45 -2.34 6.80 2.66
CA VAL A 45 -1.87 5.82 1.68
C VAL A 45 -0.64 5.06 2.18
N ILE A 46 0.35 5.76 2.75
CA ILE A 46 1.55 5.10 3.28
C ILE A 46 1.20 4.22 4.50
N ARG A 47 0.29 4.68 5.37
CA ARG A 47 -0.16 3.89 6.52
C ARG A 47 -0.89 2.62 6.10
N GLU A 48 -1.73 2.70 5.06
CA GLU A 48 -2.40 1.51 4.52
C GLU A 48 -1.38 0.52 3.94
N TYR A 49 -0.40 1.01 3.19
CA TYR A 49 0.68 0.19 2.64
C TYR A 49 1.51 -0.47 3.73
N GLU A 50 1.96 0.28 4.73
CA GLU A 50 2.76 -0.23 5.86
C GLU A 50 1.98 -1.28 6.67
N ALA A 51 0.70 -1.04 6.93
CA ALA A 51 -0.16 -2.00 7.63
C ALA A 51 -0.31 -3.31 6.83
N LEU A 52 -0.44 -3.22 5.50
CA LEU A 52 -0.50 -4.40 4.64
C LEU A 52 0.84 -5.15 4.60
N ALA A 53 1.95 -4.41 4.47
CA ALA A 53 3.29 -4.98 4.47
C ALA A 53 3.61 -5.69 5.79
N GLN A 54 3.26 -5.08 6.94
CA GLN A 54 3.43 -5.70 8.25
C GLN A 54 2.67 -7.03 8.35
N ARG A 55 1.39 -7.05 7.95
CA ARG A 55 0.60 -8.29 7.94
C ARG A 55 1.22 -9.39 7.08
N TYR A 56 1.79 -9.02 5.94
CA TYR A 56 2.51 -9.95 5.08
C TYR A 56 3.74 -10.52 5.79
N PHE A 57 4.61 -9.66 6.36
CA PHE A 57 5.81 -10.11 7.06
C PHE A 57 5.48 -10.97 8.28
N ASP A 58 4.51 -10.58 9.09
CA ASP A 58 4.04 -11.38 10.23
C ASP A 58 3.55 -12.77 9.79
N SER A 59 2.93 -12.87 8.60
CA SER A 59 2.50 -14.14 8.04
C SER A 59 3.66 -15.00 7.56
N VAL A 60 4.64 -14.41 6.87
CA VAL A 60 5.85 -15.13 6.45
C VAL A 60 6.61 -15.65 7.67
N GLU A 61 6.75 -14.85 8.74
CA GLU A 61 7.43 -15.26 9.98
C GLU A 61 6.74 -16.44 10.67
N ARG A 62 5.40 -16.53 10.60
CA ARG A 62 4.64 -17.68 11.11
C ARG A 62 4.72 -18.92 10.22
N GLY A 63 5.31 -18.81 9.03
CA GLY A 63 5.34 -19.87 8.03
C GLY A 63 4.05 -19.99 7.21
N ASP A 64 3.16 -18.99 7.27
CA ASP A 64 1.97 -18.94 6.43
C ASP A 64 2.39 -18.81 4.96
N THR A 65 1.77 -19.58 4.07
CA THR A 65 1.92 -19.36 2.63
C THR A 65 1.09 -18.15 2.19
N VAL A 66 1.45 -17.53 1.06
CA VAL A 66 0.64 -16.45 0.45
C VAL A 66 -0.82 -16.87 0.27
N ASN A 67 -1.05 -18.15 -0.04
CA ASN A 67 -2.40 -18.69 -0.20
C ASN A 67 -3.18 -18.64 1.13
N ASP A 68 -2.55 -18.99 2.25
CA ASP A 68 -3.19 -18.94 3.58
C ASP A 68 -3.59 -17.51 3.96
N VAL A 69 -2.74 -16.52 3.61
CA VAL A 69 -3.04 -15.10 3.83
C VAL A 69 -4.26 -14.66 3.04
N VAL A 70 -4.31 -15.03 1.75
CA VAL A 70 -5.42 -14.66 0.85
C VAL A 70 -6.73 -15.33 1.28
N VAL A 71 -6.70 -16.63 1.61
CA VAL A 71 -7.87 -17.37 2.10
C VAL A 71 -8.41 -16.74 3.39
N ARG A 72 -7.54 -16.41 4.34
CA ARG A 72 -7.95 -15.74 5.58
C ARG A 72 -8.57 -14.37 5.32
N LEU A 73 -7.97 -13.57 4.43
CA LEU A 73 -8.51 -12.26 4.06
C LEU A 73 -9.91 -12.39 3.42
N LEU A 74 -10.11 -13.36 2.52
CA LEU A 74 -11.41 -13.64 1.91
C LEU A 74 -12.45 -14.05 2.95
N ARG A 75 -12.08 -14.91 3.91
CA ARG A 75 -12.97 -15.32 5.01
C ARG A 75 -13.36 -14.15 5.91
N GLU A 76 -12.42 -13.30 6.29
CA GLU A 76 -12.69 -12.10 7.10
C GLU A 76 -13.63 -11.12 6.37
N ARG A 77 -13.41 -10.89 5.06
CA ARG A 77 -14.28 -10.02 4.27
C ARG A 77 -15.66 -10.64 4.06
N ALA A 78 -15.74 -11.94 3.81
CA ALA A 78 -17.01 -12.65 3.68
C ALA A 78 -17.81 -12.60 4.99
N ALA A 79 -17.16 -12.83 6.14
CA ALA A 79 -17.80 -12.75 7.45
C ALA A 79 -18.39 -11.35 7.73
N ASN A 80 -17.65 -10.28 7.42
CA ASN A 80 -18.12 -8.91 7.57
C ASN A 80 -19.35 -8.58 6.69
N LEU A 81 -19.56 -9.35 5.62
CA LEU A 81 -20.66 -9.18 4.68
C LEU A 81 -21.74 -10.26 4.83
N LEU A 82 -21.64 -11.15 5.83
CA LEU A 82 -22.51 -12.31 6.03
C LEU A 82 -22.57 -13.23 4.79
N LEU A 83 -21.47 -13.34 4.05
CA LEU A 83 -21.32 -14.21 2.89
C LEU A 83 -20.62 -15.52 3.27
N ALA A 84 -20.92 -16.58 2.51
CA ALA A 84 -20.10 -17.78 2.51
C ALA A 84 -18.77 -17.50 1.82
N ALA A 85 -17.64 -17.79 2.48
CA ALA A 85 -16.34 -17.67 1.84
C ALA A 85 -16.22 -18.72 0.72
N PRO A 86 -15.59 -18.38 -0.42
CA PRO A 86 -15.42 -19.31 -1.54
C PRO A 86 -14.43 -20.46 -1.26
N VAL A 87 -13.80 -20.47 -0.09
CA VAL A 87 -12.74 -21.38 0.38
C VAL A 87 -12.77 -21.57 1.90
#